data_AF-A0A7S9CSE6-F1
#
_entry.id   AF-A0A7S9CSE6-F1
#
_cell.length_a   1.000
_cell.length_b   1.000
_cell.length_c   1.000
_cell.angle_alpha   90.00
_cell.angle_beta   90.00
_cell.angle_gamma   90.00
#
_symmetry.space_group_name_H-M   'P 1'
#
loop_
_entity.id
_entity.type
_entity.pdbx_description
1 polymer ?
#
loop_
_entity_poly.entity_id
_entity_poly.type
_entity_poly.pdbx_seq_one_letter_code
_entity_poly.pdbx_strand_id
1 'polypeptide(L)' 'MSGNIFNSNGTRVGVVDGATIFSLNGQELYHLKGINIYRLSGELVGHLNGTQGSDKRLDRSTDKLFSARVSP' A
#
# COMPACT_ATOMS: atom_id res chain seq x y z
N MET A 1 -1.83 -14.41 2.28
CA MET A 1 -1.29 -13.78 3.51
C MET A 1 -1.77 -12.34 3.50
N SER A 2 -2.55 -11.96 4.50
CA SER A 2 -3.09 -10.61 4.66
C SER A 2 -2.27 -9.81 5.67
N GLY A 3 -2.28 -8.49 5.56
CA GLY A 3 -1.48 -7.62 6.42
C GLY A 3 -1.89 -6.15 6.32
N ASN A 4 -1.54 -5.37 7.33
CA ASN A 4 -1.82 -3.93 7.32
C ASN A 4 -0.71 -3.17 6.60
N ILE A 5 -1.09 -2.08 5.94
CA ILE A 5 -0.15 -1.15 5.30
C ILE A 5 -0.12 0.14 6.11
N PHE A 6 1.06 0.54 6.53
CA PHE A 6 1.32 1.78 7.25
C PHE A 6 2.18 2.72 6.41
N ASN A 7 1.90 4.02 6.48
CA ASN A 7 2.74 5.04 5.86
C ASN A 7 4.04 5.26 6.68
N SER A 8 4.91 6.15 6.20
CA SER A 8 6.17 6.45 6.90
C SER A 8 5.97 7.05 8.30
N ASN A 9 4.80 7.64 8.59
CA ASN A 9 4.43 8.16 9.91
C ASN A 9 3.80 7.11 10.84
N GLY A 10 3.60 5.87 10.38
CA GLY A 10 2.95 4.81 11.17
C GLY A 10 1.43 4.86 11.16
N THR A 11 0.80 5.68 10.31
CA THR A 11 -0.65 5.69 10.10
C THR A 11 -1.05 4.55 9.17
N ARG A 12 -2.07 3.77 9.55
CA ARG A 12 -2.64 2.73 8.69
C ARG A 12 -3.36 3.38 7.50
N VAL A 13 -2.98 2.98 6.29
CA VAL A 13 -3.50 3.57 5.04
C VAL A 13 -4.14 2.54 4.10
N GLY A 14 -3.96 1.25 4.37
CA GLY A 14 -4.59 0.21 3.59
C GLY A 14 -4.36 -1.19 4.16
N VAL A 15 -4.82 -2.16 3.40
CA VAL A 15 -4.67 -3.59 3.68
C VAL A 15 -4.11 -4.25 2.44
N VAL A 16 -3.24 -5.23 2.63
CA VAL A 16 -2.89 -6.17 1.58
C VAL A 16 -3.57 -7.50 1.84
N ASP A 17 -4.16 -8.08 0.80
CA ASP A 17 -4.57 -9.48 0.81
C ASP A 17 -4.03 -10.16 -0.44
N GLY A 18 -3.16 -11.14 -0.24
CA GLY A 18 -2.41 -11.78 -1.32
C GLY A 18 -1.57 -10.76 -2.10
N ALA A 19 -1.93 -10.55 -3.37
CA ALA A 19 -1.27 -9.64 -4.30
C ALA A 19 -2.05 -8.34 -4.53
N THR A 20 -3.10 -8.08 -3.76
CA THR A 20 -3.97 -6.91 -3.94
C THR A 20 -3.92 -6.01 -2.72
N ILE A 21 -3.89 -4.69 -2.97
CA ILE A 21 -3.93 -3.66 -1.95
C ILE A 21 -5.28 -2.96 -2.00
N PHE A 22 -5.94 -2.91 -0.84
CA PHE A 22 -7.23 -2.30 -0.63
C PHE A 22 -7.11 -1.03 0.23
N SER A 23 -8.02 -0.09 0.01
CA SER A 23 -8.26 1.01 0.94
C SER A 23 -8.84 0.50 2.26
N LEU A 24 -8.90 1.37 3.26
CA LEU A 24 -9.56 1.05 4.54
C LEU A 24 -11.06 0.72 4.37
N ASN A 25 -11.68 1.18 3.28
CA ASN A 25 -13.08 0.93 2.94
C ASN A 25 -13.27 -0.31 2.05
N GLY A 26 -12.21 -1.08 1.79
CA GLY A 26 -12.28 -2.31 0.97
C GLY A 26 -12.25 -2.08 -0.54
N GLN A 27 -12.00 -0.86 -1.01
CA GLN A 27 -11.83 -0.61 -2.45
C GLN A 27 -10.44 -1.06 -2.91
N GLU A 28 -10.37 -1.80 -4.02
CA GLU A 28 -9.10 -2.15 -4.65
C GLU A 28 -8.40 -0.89 -5.18
N LEU A 29 -7.12 -0.72 -4.82
CA LEU A 29 -6.33 0.44 -5.19
C LEU A 29 -5.15 0.09 -6.09
N TYR A 30 -4.42 -0.96 -5.72
CA TYR A 30 -3.12 -1.31 -6.31
C TYR A 30 -2.88 -2.82 -6.27
N HIS A 31 -1.93 -3.28 -7.07
CA HIS A 31 -1.37 -4.63 -6.97
C HIS A 31 0.01 -4.59 -6.33
N LEU A 32 0.35 -5.66 -5.62
CA LEU A 32 1.66 -5.85 -4.99
C LEU A 32 2.37 -7.06 -5.61
N LYS A 33 3.59 -6.85 -6.09
CA LYS A 33 4.49 -7.93 -6.54
C LYS A 33 5.81 -7.82 -5.79
N GLY A 34 6.05 -8.74 -4.85
CA GLY A 34 7.14 -8.63 -3.89
C GLY A 34 6.95 -7.38 -3.01
N ILE A 35 7.85 -6.41 -3.14
CA ILE A 35 7.77 -5.10 -2.47
C ILE A 35 7.25 -3.98 -3.38
N ASN A 36 7.07 -4.25 -4.67
CA ASN A 36 6.71 -3.24 -5.66
C ASN A 36 5.20 -3.06 -5.76
N ILE A 37 4.75 -1.81 -5.80
CA ILE A 37 3.34 -1.40 -5.86
C ILE A 37 3.02 -0.90 -7.26
N TYR A 38 1.99 -1.48 -7.85
CA TYR A 38 1.55 -1.19 -9.20
C TYR A 38 0.12 -0.66 -9.22
N ARG A 39 -0.20 0.26 -10.12
CA ARG A 39 -1.60 0.57 -10.46
C ARG A 39 -2.28 -0.66 -11.05
N LEU A 40 -3.62 -0.63 -11.09
CA LEU A 40 -4.41 -1.64 -11.79
C LEU A 40 -4.11 -1.68 -13.30
N SER A 41 -3.59 -0.58 -13.87
CA SER A 41 -3.07 -0.54 -15.24
C SER A 41 -1.74 -1.27 -15.44
N GLY A 42 -1.05 -1.66 -14.35
CA GLY A 42 0.27 -2.28 -14.39
C GLY A 42 1.46 -1.32 -14.28
N GLU A 43 1.22 -0.02 -14.13
CA GLU A 43 2.28 0.99 -13.92
C GLU A 43 2.91 0.86 -12.51
N LEU A 44 4.25 0.79 -12.42
CA LEU A 44 4.97 0.84 -11.14
C LEU A 44 4.91 2.25 -10.55
N VAL A 45 4.40 2.39 -9.32
CA VAL A 45 4.17 3.71 -8.70
C VAL A 45 4.85 3.89 -7.35
N GLY A 46 5.37 2.81 -6.77
CA GLY A 46 6.13 2.89 -5.53
C GLY A 46 6.49 1.53 -4.99
N HIS A 47 6.95 1.52 -3.74
CA HIS A 47 7.45 0.32 -3.09
C HIS A 47 7.22 0.38 -1.57
N LEU A 48 7.18 -0.80 -0.99
CA LEU A 48 7.24 -0.98 0.45
C LEU A 48 8.70 -0.89 0.90
N ASN A 49 8.95 -0.23 2.03
CA ASN A 49 10.19 -0.42 2.78
C ASN A 49 10.11 -1.80 3.41
N GLY A 50 10.80 -2.76 2.79
CA GLY A 50 10.72 -4.16 3.18
C GLY A 50 11.05 -4.33 4.66
N THR A 51 10.13 -4.91 5.42
CA THR A 51 10.40 -5.37 6.79
C THR A 51 9.69 -6.68 7.01
N GLN A 52 10.45 -7.68 7.47
CA GLN A 52 9.95 -8.98 7.89
C GLN A 52 8.91 -8.78 9.01
N GLY A 53 7.69 -9.30 8.79
CA GLY A 53 6.58 -9.19 9.73
C GLY A 53 5.22 -9.13 9.03
N SER A 54 4.14 -9.08 9.82
CA SER A 54 2.76 -8.91 9.33
C SER A 54 2.45 -7.50 8.84
N ASP A 55 3.24 -6.51 9.26
CA ASP A 55 3.01 -5.10 8.99
C ASP A 55 3.93 -4.60 7.88
N LYS A 56 3.31 -4.10 6.80
CA LYS A 56 4.01 -3.58 5.62
C LYS A 56 4.09 -2.07 5.71
N ARG A 57 5.29 -1.50 5.56
CA ARG A 57 5.49 -0.05 5.63
C ARG A 57 5.78 0.52 4.25
N LEU A 58 5.14 1.62 3.90
CA LEU A 58 5.43 2.34 2.67
C LEU A 58 6.79 3.02 2.76
N ASP A 59 7.45 3.14 1.61
CA ASP A 59 8.50 4.13 1.48
C ASP A 59 7.94 5.56 1.60
N ARG A 60 8.75 6.48 2.14
CA ARG A 60 8.33 7.87 2.34
C ARG A 60 7.88 8.54 1.05
N SER A 61 8.51 8.22 -0.09
CA SER A 61 8.12 8.73 -1.40
C SER A 61 6.76 8.19 -1.89
N THR A 62 6.33 7.05 -1.32
CA THR A 62 5.13 6.30 -1.68
C THR A 62 3.90 6.74 -0.84
N ASP A 63 4.10 7.42 0.29
CA ASP A 63 3.01 7.94 1.14
C ASP A 63 1.94 8.72 0.35
N LYS A 64 2.37 9.53 -0.62
CA LYS A 64 1.48 10.35 -1.46
C LYS A 64 0.44 9.55 -2.24
N LEU A 65 0.69 8.27 -2.52
CA LEU A 65 -0.24 7.40 -3.26
C LEU A 65 -1.52 7.10 -2.47
N PHE A 66 -1.47 7.23 -1.15
CA PHE A 66 -2.58 6.96 -0.25
C PHE A 66 -3.19 8.24 0.33
N SER A 67 -2.44 9.34 0.38
CA SER A 67 -2.95 10.66 0.82
C SER A 67 -3.92 11.30 -0.18
N ALA A 68 -3.75 11.07 -1.48
CA ALA A 68 -4.54 11.73 -2.53
C ALA A 68 -6.01 11.28 -2.63
N ARG A 69 -6.42 10.27 -1.85
CA ARG A 69 -7.80 9.73 -1.87
C ARG A 69 -8.66 10.16 -0.68
N VAL A 70 -8.12 10.94 0.25
CA VAL A 70 -8.90 11.61 1.29
C VAL A 70 -9.32 12.98 0.75
N SER A 71 -10.18 13.00 -0.27
CA SER A 71 -11.03 14.16 -0.48
C SER A 71 -12.21 14.03 0.49
N PRO A 72 -12.54 15.06 1.29
CA PRO A 72 -13.68 15.04 2.20
C PRO A 72 -15.00 14.78 1.48
#